data_AF-A0A2A5AAC8-F1
#
_entry.id   AF-A0A2A5AAC8-F1
#
_cell.length_a   1.000
_cell.length_b   1.000
_cell.length_c   1.000
_cell.angle_alpha   90.00
_cell.angle_beta   90.00
_cell.angle_gamma   90.00
#
_symmetry.space_group_name_H-M   'P 1'
#
loop_
_entity.id
_entity.type
_entity.pdbx_description
1 polymer ?
#
loop_
_entity_poly.entity_id
_entity_poly.type
_entity_poly.pdbx_seq_one_letter_code
_entity_poly.pdbx_strand_id
1 'polypeptide(L)' 'MKQISKTEIKVQAEEILTKLGVTSSQVIDMLYRQIILKKGIPFEISLLNETTLKAIKDEDGIICHGTPDQLFADLGI' A
#
# COMPACT_ATOMS: atom_id res chain seq x y z
N MET A 1 10.92 -17.15 9.34
CA MET A 1 9.80 -16.27 9.75
C MET A 1 8.71 -17.18 10.32
N LYS A 2 8.20 -16.90 11.53
CA LYS A 2 7.21 -17.78 12.17
C LYS A 2 5.87 -17.61 11.44
N GLN A 3 5.37 -18.68 10.83
CA GLN A 3 4.03 -18.69 10.23
C GLN A 3 3.00 -18.64 11.37
N ILE A 4 2.27 -17.53 11.49
CA ILE A 4 1.18 -17.40 12.47
C ILE A 4 -0.05 -18.12 11.90
N SER A 5 -0.65 -19.03 12.67
CA SER A 5 -1.86 -19.76 12.24
C SER A 5 -3.08 -18.83 12.22
N LYS A 6 -4.08 -19.17 11.40
CA LYS A 6 -5.34 -18.41 11.28
C LYS A 6 -6.02 -18.16 12.64
N THR A 7 -5.95 -19.14 13.54
CA THR A 7 -6.52 -19.04 14.88
C THR A 7 -5.74 -18.06 15.75
N GLU A 8 -4.41 -18.11 15.72
CA GLU A 8 -3.55 -17.15 16.46
C GLU A 8 -3.77 -15.71 15.98
N ILE A 9 -3.94 -15.48 14.67
CA ILE A 9 -4.25 -14.15 14.12
C ILE A 9 -5.57 -13.62 14.71
N LYS A 10 -6.62 -14.45 14.72
CA LYS A 10 -7.92 -14.04 15.24
C LYS A 10 -7.84 -13.69 16.72
N VAL A 11 -7.18 -14.52 17.53
CA VAL A 11 -7.05 -14.29 18.98
C VAL A 11 -6.31 -12.98 19.25
N GLN A 12 -5.17 -12.77 18.62
CA GLN A 12 -4.39 -11.53 18.80
C GLN A 12 -5.17 -10.30 18.33
N ALA A 13 -5.89 -10.40 17.22
CA ALA A 13 -6.73 -9.31 16.73
C ALA A 13 -7.83 -8.96 17.74
N GLU A 14 -8.61 -9.93 18.21
CA GLU A 14 -9.69 -9.71 19.18
C GLU A 14 -9.17 -9.13 20.51
N GLU A 15 -8.00 -9.55 20.97
CA GLU A 15 -7.35 -8.95 22.16
C GLU A 15 -7.05 -7.46 21.96
N ILE A 16 -6.53 -7.08 20.78
CA ILE A 16 -6.23 -5.68 20.45
C ILE A 16 -7.52 -4.88 20.32
N LEU A 17 -8.53 -5.40 19.63
CA LEU A 17 -9.82 -4.73 19.45
C LEU A 17 -10.52 -4.50 20.80
N THR A 18 -10.46 -5.47 21.70
CA THR A 18 -10.97 -5.36 23.07
C THR A 18 -10.27 -4.24 23.84
N LYS A 19 -8.94 -4.13 23.75
CA LYS A 19 -8.17 -3.04 24.39
C LYS A 19 -8.53 -1.67 23.82
N LEU A 20 -8.90 -1.60 22.54
CA LEU A 20 -9.33 -0.38 21.87
C LEU A 20 -10.82 -0.06 22.08
N GLY A 21 -11.59 -0.96 22.70
CA GLY A 21 -13.01 -0.77 22.95
C GLY A 21 -13.88 -0.81 21.69
N VAL A 22 -13.42 -1.50 20.64
CA VAL A 22 -14.15 -1.63 19.37
C VAL A 22 -14.42 -3.09 19.05
N THR A 23 -15.51 -3.34 18.35
CA THR A 23 -15.86 -4.66 17.84
C THR A 23 -15.33 -4.87 16.43
N SER A 24 -15.13 -6.13 16.04
CA SER A 24 -14.76 -6.51 14.67
C SER A 24 -15.67 -5.89 13.61
N SER A 25 -16.99 -5.80 13.88
CA SER A 25 -17.95 -5.17 12.96
C SER A 25 -17.71 -3.67 12.78
N GLN A 26 -17.38 -2.94 13.86
CA GLN A 26 -17.09 -1.50 13.79
C GLN A 26 -15.81 -1.26 12.98
N VAL A 27 -14.79 -2.10 13.16
CA VAL A 27 -13.55 -2.00 12.38
C VAL A 27 -13.80 -2.24 10.89
N ILE A 28 -14.64 -3.22 10.54
CA ILE A 28 -15.03 -3.48 9.14
C ILE A 28 -15.76 -2.26 8.54
N ASP A 29 -16.68 -1.64 9.27
CA ASP A 29 -17.37 -0.43 8.81
C ASP A 29 -16.39 0.73 8.59
N MET A 30 -15.46 0.94 9.52
CA MET A 30 -14.40 1.96 9.39
C MET A 30 -13.50 1.69 8.19
N LEU A 31 -13.17 0.43 7.91
CA LEU A 31 -12.38 0.04 6.75
C LEU A 31 -13.09 0.41 5.45
N TYR A 32 -14.39 0.10 5.33
CA TYR A 32 -15.18 0.48 4.15
C TYR A 32 -15.24 2.00 3.96
N ARG A 33 -15.42 2.76 5.04
CA ARG A 33 -15.38 4.23 4.98
C ARG A 33 -14.03 4.75 4.49
N GLN A 34 -12.94 4.16 4.97
CA GLN A 34 -11.59 4.52 4.50
C GLN A 34 -11.40 4.19 3.02
N ILE A 35 -11.92 3.06 2.53
CA ILE A 35 -11.88 2.69 1.12
C ILE A 35 -12.60 3.72 0.26
N ILE A 36 -13.82 4.11 0.67
CA ILE A 36 -14.61 5.11 -0.03
C ILE A 36 -13.90 6.47 -0.04
N LEU A 37 -13.39 6.90 1.12
CA LEU A 37 -12.74 8.20 1.28
C LEU A 37 -11.45 8.31 0.45
N LYS A 38 -10.62 7.27 0.46
CA LYS A 38 -9.34 7.24 -0.22
C LYS A 38 -9.44 6.80 -1.68
N LYS A 39 -10.61 6.33 -2.13
CA LYS A 39 -10.80 5.64 -3.41
C LYS A 39 -9.75 4.54 -3.64
N GLY A 40 -9.40 3.80 -2.58
CA GLY A 40 -8.27 2.88 -2.59
C GLY A 40 -8.17 2.07 -1.31
N ILE A 41 -7.28 1.08 -1.30
CA ILE A 41 -7.08 0.20 -0.15
C ILE A 41 -6.35 0.97 0.98
N PRO A 42 -6.86 0.98 2.22
CA PRO A 42 -6.38 1.86 3.29
C PRO A 42 -5.24 1.23 4.12
N PHE A 43 -4.39 0.45 3.48
CA PHE A 43 -3.14 -0.05 4.04
C PHE A 43 -2.09 -0.06 2.94
N GLU A 44 -0.83 0.09 3.33
CA GLU A 44 0.27 0.07 2.37
C GLU A 44 0.39 -1.32 1.75
N ILE A 45 0.33 -1.35 0.42
CA ILE A 45 0.64 -2.55 -0.35
C ILE A 45 2.11 -2.44 -0.73
N SER A 46 3.01 -2.82 0.17
CA SER A 46 4.47 -2.71 -0.05
C SER A 46 5.04 -3.81 -0.95
N LEU A 47 4.21 -4.50 -1.75
CA LEU A 47 4.70 -5.51 -2.69
C LEU A 47 5.02 -4.85 -4.03
N LEU A 48 6.24 -4.30 -4.12
CA LEU A 48 6.80 -3.93 -5.41
C LEU A 48 6.97 -5.20 -6.25
N ASN A 49 6.42 -5.21 -7.45
CA ASN A 49 6.67 -6.29 -8.38
C ASN A 49 8.12 -6.23 -8.88
N GLU A 50 8.62 -7.32 -9.46
CA GLU A 50 10.01 -7.40 -9.92
C GLU A 50 10.35 -6.30 -10.93
N THR A 51 9.39 -5.91 -11.78
CA THR A 51 9.55 -4.84 -12.77
C THR A 51 9.76 -3.49 -12.09
N THR A 52 8.96 -3.15 -11.08
CA THR A 52 9.08 -1.91 -10.32
C THR A 52 10.36 -1.89 -9.50
N LEU A 53 10.77 -3.02 -8.91
CA LEU A 53 12.04 -3.14 -8.20
C LEU A 53 13.24 -2.94 -9.11
N LYS A 54 13.19 -3.45 -10.34
CA LYS A 54 14.25 -3.25 -11.34
C LYS A 54 14.30 -1.78 -11.78
N ALA A 55 13.15 -1.17 -12.10
CA ALA A 55 13.09 0.22 -12.52
C ALA A 55 13.59 1.20 -11.44
N ILE A 56 13.37 0.90 -10.16
CA ILE A 56 13.88 1.73 -9.05
C ILE A 56 15.39 1.56 -8.85
N LYS A 57 15.94 0.36 -9.13
CA LYS A 57 17.37 0.05 -8.97
C LYS A 57 18.22 0.42 -10.19
N ASP A 58 17.58 0.74 -11.30
CA ASP A 58 18.26 1.10 -12.53
C ASP A 58 18.66 2.58 -12.48
N GLU A 59 19.89 2.83 -12.05
CA GLU A 59 20.47 4.18 -11.98
C GLU A 59 20.83 4.72 -13.39
N ASP A 60 21.01 3.83 -14.37
CA ASP A 60 21.43 4.17 -15.73
C ASP A 60 20.25 4.65 -16.60
N GLY A 61 19.01 4.32 -16.23
CA GLY A 61 17.78 4.70 -16.94
C GLY A 61 17.26 6.12 -16.64
N ILE A 62 17.97 6.92 -15.84
CA ILE A 62 17.53 8.25 -15.42
C ILE A 62 17.92 9.30 -16.47
N ILE A 63 16.94 9.85 -17.18
CA ILE A 63 17.12 10.92 -18.18
C ILE A 63 16.73 12.26 -17.54
N CYS A 64 17.68 13.19 -17.45
CA CYS A 64 17.44 14.54 -16.93
C CYS A 64 17.07 15.51 -18.05
N HIS A 65 15.89 16.12 -17.96
CA HIS A 65 15.48 17.23 -18.84
C HIS A 65 15.52 18.54 -18.06
N GLY A 66 15.98 19.62 -18.72
CA GLY A 66 16.09 20.93 -18.07
C GLY A 66 14.76 21.68 -17.96
N THR A 67 13.77 21.31 -18.77
CA THR A 67 12.44 21.94 -18.79
C THR A 67 11.34 20.89 -18.99
N PRO A 68 10.12 21.13 -18.49
CA PRO A 68 8.98 20.24 -18.73
C PRO A 68 8.68 20.03 -20.22
N ASP A 69 8.79 21.08 -21.05
CA ASP A 69 8.51 20.99 -22.49
C ASP A 69 9.44 20.00 -23.21
N GLN A 70 10.71 19.94 -22.81
CA GLN A 70 11.67 18.98 -23.35
C GLN A 70 11.34 17.53 -22.94
N LEU A 71 10.84 17.34 -21.72
CA LEU A 71 10.39 16.02 -21.24
C LEU A 71 9.17 15.54 -22.04
N PHE A 72 8.17 16.41 -22.23
CA PHE A 72 6.96 16.05 -22.98
C PHE A 72 7.24 15.74 -24.45
N ALA A 73 8.12 16.53 -25.10
CA ALA A 73 8.55 16.28 -26.48
C ALA A 73 9.25 14.92 -26.65
N ASP A 74 10.08 14.50 -25.69
CA ASP A 74 10.77 13.20 -25.71
C ASP A 74 9.81 12.03 -25.45
N LEU A 75 8.82 12.22 -24.56
CA LEU A 75 7.79 11.23 -24.27
C LEU A 75 6.72 11.12 -25.38
N GLY A 76 6.68 12.07 -26.33
CA GLY A 76 5.72 12.08 -27.43
C GLY A 76 4.26 12.28 -26.99
N ILE A 77 4.04 12.95 -25.85
CA ILE A 77 2.73 13.24 -25.26
C ILE A 77 2.48 14.73 -25.10
#